data_AF-A0A5M8A910-F1
#
_entry.id   AF-A0A5M8A910-F1
#
_cell.length_a   1.000
_cell.length_b   1.000
_cell.length_c   1.000
_cell.angle_alpha   90.00
_cell.angle_beta   90.00
_cell.angle_gamma   90.00
#
_symmetry.space_group_name_H-M   'P 1'
#
loop_
_entity.id
_entity.type
_entity.pdbx_description
1 polymer ?
#
loop_
_entity_poly.entity_id
_entity_poly.type
_entity_poly.pdbx_seq_one_letter_code
_entity_poly.pdbx_strand_id
1 'polypeptide(L)' 'MNVPSYEVGRVAALTVRLMRASGLSHDDAVAALDLACRMMDDEMAPRSPATGPVRPGGVRPPATANAVRPNR' A
#
# COMPACT_ATOMS: atom_id res chain seq x y z
N MET A 1 19.27 8.71 32.41
CA MET A 1 18.98 7.85 31.23
C MET A 1 17.48 7.55 31.29
N ASN A 2 16.70 8.05 30.34
CA ASN A 2 15.23 7.98 30.38
C ASN A 2 14.81 6.53 30.10
N VAL A 3 14.38 5.81 31.12
CA VAL A 3 13.98 4.40 30.97
C VAL A 3 12.72 4.38 30.11
N PRO A 4 12.69 3.62 29.00
CA PRO A 4 11.47 3.51 28.20
C PRO A 4 10.34 2.99 29.10
N SER A 5 9.15 3.59 28.94
CA SER A 5 7.96 3.16 29.67
C SER A 5 7.79 1.63 29.58
N TYR A 6 7.27 1.01 30.64
CA TYR A 6 6.99 -0.43 30.67
C TYR A 6 6.26 -0.90 29.41
N GLU A 7 5.32 -0.10 28.92
CA GLU A 7 4.56 -0.35 27.69
C GLU A 7 5.45 -0.43 26.45
N VAL A 8 6.40 0.50 26.31
CA VAL A 8 7.37 0.52 25.20
C VAL A 8 8.27 -0.71 25.27
N GLY A 9 8.74 -1.06 26.47
CA GLY A 9 9.56 -2.26 26.68
C GLY A 9 8.81 -3.56 26.35
N ARG A 10 7.53 -3.64 26.72
CA ARG A 10 6.67 -4.79 26.44
C ARG A 10 6.45 -4.97 24.93
N VAL A 11 6.15 -3.89 24.21
CA VAL A 11 5.97 -3.94 22.75
C VAL A 11 7.27 -4.36 22.07
N ALA A 12 8.41 -3.78 22.44
CA ALA A 12 9.70 -4.17 21.90
C ALA A 12 9.98 -5.68 22.09
N ALA A 13 9.71 -6.21 23.28
CA ALA A 13 9.87 -7.64 23.55
C ALA A 13 8.95 -8.53 22.71
N LEU A 14 7.71 -8.10 22.42
CA LEU A 14 6.79 -8.82 21.54
C LEU A 14 7.28 -8.80 20.09
N THR A 15 7.71 -7.65 19.59
CA THR A 15 8.26 -7.52 18.23
C THR A 15 9.48 -8.42 18.04
N VAL A 16 10.40 -8.46 19.00
CA VAL A 16 11.57 -9.35 18.94
C VAL A 16 11.17 -10.83 18.91
N ARG A 17 10.16 -11.22 19.70
CA ARG A 17 9.64 -12.61 19.68
C ARG A 17 9.00 -12.94 18.34
N LEU A 18 8.23 -12.01 17.77
CA LEU A 18 7.62 -12.16 16.46
C LEU A 18 8.67 -12.32 15.36
N MET A 19 9.70 -11.47 15.37
CA MET A 19 10.81 -11.55 14.43
C MET A 19 11.58 -12.87 14.53
N ARG A 20 11.77 -13.40 15.74
CA ARG A 20 12.42 -14.71 15.92
C ARG A 20 11.55 -15.88 15.46
N ALA A 21 10.22 -15.74 15.56
CA ALA A 21 9.27 -16.77 15.17
C ALA A 21 8.97 -16.79 13.66
N SER A 22 9.24 -15.70 12.93
CA SER A 22 8.91 -15.58 11.50
C SER A 22 9.81 -16.43 10.59
N GLY A 23 10.97 -16.88 11.08
CA GLY A 23 11.96 -17.60 10.27
C GLY A 23 12.69 -16.72 9.25
N LEU A 24 12.49 -15.40 9.28
CA LEU A 24 13.19 -14.44 8.44
C LEU A 24 14.66 -14.30 8.86
N SER A 25 15.50 -13.94 7.90
CA SER A 25 16.85 -13.45 8.20
C SER A 25 16.77 -12.16 9.02
N HIS A 26 17.87 -11.78 9.67
CA HIS A 26 17.91 -10.54 10.45
C HIS A 26 17.62 -9.31 9.57
N ASP A 27 18.23 -9.25 8.38
CA ASP A 27 18.06 -8.14 7.45
C ASP A 27 16.62 -8.06 6.92
N ASP A 28 16.01 -9.20 6.57
CA ASP A 28 14.61 -9.23 6.11
C ASP A 28 13.64 -8.85 7.22
N ALA A 29 13.90 -9.26 8.46
CA ALA A 29 13.08 -8.88 9.61
C ALA A 29 13.13 -7.37 9.87
N VAL A 30 14.31 -6.74 9.72
CA VAL A 30 14.46 -5.29 9.84
C VAL A 30 13.72 -4.58 8.71
N ALA A 31 13.88 -5.04 7.46
CA ALA A 31 13.16 -4.46 6.32
C ALA A 31 11.64 -4.58 6.47
N ALA A 32 11.14 -5.72 6.98
CA ALA A 32 9.73 -5.93 7.25
C ALA A 32 9.18 -5.00 8.35
N LEU A 33 9.96 -4.76 9.42
CA LEU A 33 9.58 -3.82 10.47
C LEU A 33 9.54 -2.38 9.94
N ASP A 34 10.52 -1.98 9.15
CA ASP A 34 10.57 -0.64 8.55
C ASP A 34 9.37 -0.41 7.61
N LEU A 35 9.02 -1.42 6.80
CA LEU A 35 7.80 -1.39 5.99
C LEU A 35 6.54 -1.26 6.85
N ALA A 36 6.43 -2.01 7.94
CA ALA A 36 5.28 -1.94 8.84
C ALA A 36 5.14 -0.55 9.49
N CYS A 37 6.25 0.08 9.87
CA CYS A 37 6.26 1.46 10.36
C CYS A 37 5.66 2.43 9.33
N ARG A 38 6.12 2.36 8.07
CA ARG A 38 5.58 3.20 7.00
C ARG A 38 4.09 2.96 6.74
N MET A 39 3.63 1.71 6.81
CA MET A 39 2.20 1.38 6.67
C MET A 39 1.35 2.00 7.78
N MET A 40 1.85 2.04 9.02
CA MET A 40 1.16 2.69 10.13
C MET A 40 1.08 4.21 9.93
N ASP A 41 2.15 4.81 9.42
CA ASP A 41 2.18 6.25 9.11
C ASP A 41 1.20 6.59 7.98
N ASP A 42 1.12 5.76 6.94
CA ASP A 42 0.18 5.92 5.82
C ASP A 42 -1.29 5.73 6.25
N GLU A 43 -1.58 4.82 7.18
CA GLU A 43 -2.91 4.65 7.77
C GLU A 43 -3.30 5.83 8.69
N MET A 44 -2.33 6.46 9.34
CA MET A 44 -2.53 7.68 10.14
C MET A 44 -2.64 8.94 9.29
N ALA A 45 -2.12 8.94 8.06
CA ALA A 45 -2.38 10.01 7.13
C ALA A 45 -3.90 10.08 6.88
N PRO A 46 -4.55 11.23 7.12
CA PRO A 46 -5.96 11.36 6.81
C PRO A 46 -6.15 10.96 5.36
N ARG A 47 -7.01 9.97 5.12
CA ARG A 47 -7.51 9.62 3.79
C ARG A 47 -8.23 10.86 3.26
N SER A 48 -7.46 11.82 2.76
CA SER A 48 -7.97 12.89 1.94
C SER A 48 -8.75 12.17 0.86
N PRO A 49 -10.06 12.39 0.72
CA PRO A 49 -10.85 11.68 -0.26
C PRO A 49 -10.21 12.02 -1.61
N ALA A 50 -9.43 11.08 -2.13
CA ALA A 50 -8.95 11.15 -3.48
C ALA A 50 -10.21 11.07 -4.33
N THR A 51 -10.69 12.26 -4.70
CA THR A 51 -11.70 12.50 -5.71
C THR A 51 -11.32 11.69 -6.95
N GLY A 52 -11.86 10.47 -7.06
CA GLY A 52 -11.91 9.73 -8.30
C GLY A 52 -13.35 9.74 -8.81
N PRO A 53 -13.63 9.76 -10.13
CA PRO A 53 -12.76 10.05 -11.27
C PRO A 53 -13.33 11.20 -12.14
N VAL A 54 -12.49 12.10 -12.66
CA VAL A 54 -12.88 12.89 -13.84
C VAL A 54 -11.98 12.47 -14.99
N ARG A 55 -12.39 11.42 -15.71
CA ARG A 55 -11.97 11.23 -17.09
C ARG A 55 -12.52 12.43 -17.88
N PRO A 56 -11.70 13.33 -18.45
CA PRO A 56 -12.21 14.23 -19.45
C PRO A 56 -12.50 13.38 -20.70
N GLY A 57 -13.67 13.60 -21.29
CA GLY A 57 -14.25 12.79 -22.37
C GLY A 57 -13.29 12.47 -23.51
N GLY A 58 -12.78 11.24 -23.50
CA GLY A 58 -12.06 10.62 -24.61
C GLY A 58 -12.83 9.41 -25.13
N VAL A 59 -14.06 9.61 -25.61
CA VAL A 59 -14.70 8.63 -26.49
C VAL A 59 -13.90 8.62 -27.78
N ARG A 60 -12.91 7.73 -27.87
CA ARG A 60 -12.36 7.32 -29.16
C ARG A 60 -13.30 6.25 -29.72
N PRO A 61 -14.12 6.51 -30.75
CA PRO A 61 -14.86 5.45 -31.40
C PRO A 61 -13.87 4.46 -32.03
N PRO A 62 -14.17 3.16 -32.07
CA PRO A 62 -13.38 2.21 -32.84
C PRO A 62 -13.52 2.57 -34.33
N ALA A 63 -12.41 3.00 -34.93
CA ALA A 63 -12.27 3.02 -36.39
C ALA A 63 -12.15 1.58 -36.88
N THR A 64 -13.28 0.97 -37.20
CA THR A 64 -13.31 -0.20 -38.08
C THR A 64 -14.16 0.14 -39.28
N ALA A 65 -13.45 0.37 -40.39
CA ALA A 65 -13.98 0.39 -41.73
C ALA A 65 -14.74 -0.91 -42.01
N ASN A 66 -15.96 -0.78 -42.52
CA ASN A 66 -16.47 -1.73 -43.49
C ASN A 66 -17.51 -1.05 -44.39
N ALA A 67 -17.12 -0.90 -45.65
CA ALA A 67 -18.01 -0.48 -46.71
C ALA A 67 -18.89 -1.67 -47.12
N VAL A 68 -20.20 -1.52 -47.07
CA VAL A 68 -21.14 -2.32 -47.87
C VAL A 68 -22.16 -1.37 -48.47
N ARG A 69 -22.08 -1.20 -49.80
CA ARG A 69 -23.04 -0.43 -50.60
C ARG A 69 -24.42 -1.10 -50.54
N PRO A 70 -25.53 -0.35 -50.44
CA PRO A 70 -26.84 -0.93 -50.68
C PRO A 70 -27.04 -1.13 -52.18
N ASN A 71 -27.35 -2.37 -52.53
CA ASN A 71 -27.78 -2.80 -53.85
C ASN A 71 -29.15 -2.17 -54.17
N ARG A 72 -29.24 -1.37 -55.23
CA ARG A 72 -30.47 -1.16 -55.99
C ARG A 72 -30.17 -0.74 -57.41
#